data_AF-A0A3N5XDH0-F1
#
_entry.id   AF-A0A3N5XDH0-F1
#
_cell.length_a   1.000
_cell.length_b   1.000
_cell.length_c   1.000
_cell.angle_alpha   90.00
_cell.angle_beta   90.00
_cell.angle_gamma   90.00
#
_symmetry.space_group_name_H-M   'P 1'
#
loop_
_entity.id
_entity.type
_entity.pdbx_description
1 polymer ?
#
loop_
_entity_poly.entity_id
_entity_poly.type
_entity_poly.pdbx_seq_one_letter_code
_entity_poly.pdbx_strand_id
1 'polypeptide(L)' 'MRPIIAELKRNPSAQKSAYAYKCSMANKSWVQGQKEIRNPYYGKSMLKCGEAL' A
#
# COMPACT_ATOMS: atom_id res chain seq x y z
N MET A 1 13.73 -2.97 13.74
CA MET A 1 13.31 -2.03 12.68
C MET A 1 11.78 -2.02 12.62
N ARG A 2 11.10 -0.88 12.80
CA ARG A 2 9.63 -0.83 12.71
C ARG A 2 9.23 -0.69 11.23
N PRO A 3 8.39 -1.58 10.66
CA PRO A 3 8.00 -1.46 9.26
C PRO A 3 7.13 -0.20 9.07
N ILE A 4 7.40 0.58 8.02
CA ILE A 4 6.71 1.85 7.72
C ILE A 4 5.19 1.67 7.66
N ILE A 5 4.72 0.53 7.12
CA ILE A 5 3.30 0.17 7.07
C ILE A 5 2.66 0.14 8.47
N ALA A 6 3.37 -0.40 9.48
CA ALA A 6 2.84 -0.42 10.85
C ALA A 6 2.76 0.98 11.46
N GLU A 7 3.60 1.90 11.00
CA GLU A 7 3.56 3.30 11.45
C GLU A 7 2.42 4.08 10.78
N LEU A 8 2.21 3.87 9.47
CA LEU A 8 1.08 4.46 8.74
C LEU A 8 -0.28 4.01 9.29
N LYS A 9 -0.37 2.79 9.84
CA LYS A 9 -1.57 2.31 10.55
C LYS A 9 -1.77 2.97 11.91
N ARG A 10 -0.69 3.24 12.64
CA ARG A 10 -0.78 3.87 13.97
C ARG A 10 -0.98 5.37 13.93
N ASN A 11 -0.45 6.03 12.91
CA ASN A 11 -0.47 7.48 12.77
C ASN A 11 -1.13 7.90 11.45
N PRO A 12 -2.45 8.13 11.43
CA PRO A 12 -3.19 8.57 10.25
C PRO A 12 -2.65 9.89 9.66
N SER A 13 -2.07 10.77 10.49
CA SER A 13 -1.45 12.02 10.03
C SER A 13 -0.23 11.78 9.15
N ALA A 14 0.47 10.65 9.33
CA ALA A 14 1.57 10.23 8.45
C ALA A 14 1.08 9.75 7.08
N GLN A 15 -0.21 9.38 6.94
CA GLN A 15 -0.79 8.98 5.65
C GLN A 15 -0.90 10.14 4.66
N LYS A 16 -0.78 11.41 5.11
CA LYS A 16 -0.79 12.58 4.20
C LYS A 16 0.29 12.52 3.11
N SER A 17 1.37 11.76 3.34
CA SER A 17 2.49 11.65 2.39
C SER A 17 2.68 10.24 1.83
N ALA A 18 1.92 9.25 2.31
CA ALA A 18 2.13 7.85 1.97
C ALA A 18 0.87 7.02 2.22
N TYR A 19 0.48 6.26 1.20
CA TYR A 19 -0.67 5.36 1.23
C TYR A 19 -0.20 3.92 1.31
N ALA A 20 -0.77 3.17 2.24
CA ALA A 20 -0.49 1.74 2.39
C ALA A 20 -1.63 0.93 1.74
N TYR A 21 -1.25 -0.11 1.01
CA TYR A 21 -2.19 -1.03 0.37
C TYR A 21 -1.81 -2.48 0.64
N LYS A 22 -2.80 -3.37 0.48
CA LYS A 22 -2.64 -4.82 0.51
C LYS A 22 -3.42 -5.44 -0.64
N CYS A 23 -2.86 -6.45 -1.31
CA CYS A 23 -3.58 -7.25 -2.29
C CYS A 23 -3.50 -8.72 -1.83
N SER A 24 -4.64 -9.29 -1.46
CA SER A 24 -4.75 -10.68 -0.97
C SER A 24 -4.33 -11.70 -2.03
N MET A 25 -4.58 -11.41 -3.31
CA MET A 25 -4.13 -12.26 -4.44
C MET A 25 -2.61 -12.34 -4.56
N ALA A 26 -1.91 -11.25 -4.25
CA ALA A 26 -0.44 -11.19 -4.25
C ALA A 26 0.17 -11.62 -2.90
N ASN A 27 -0.67 -11.79 -1.87
CA ASN A 27 -0.28 -11.97 -0.47
C ASN A 27 0.82 -10.99 -0.01
N LYS A 28 0.72 -9.73 -0.44
CA LYS A 28 1.71 -8.68 -0.18
C LYS A 28 1.05 -7.35 0.17
N SER A 29 1.82 -6.52 0.86
CA SER A 29 1.49 -5.14 1.17
C SER A 29 2.60 -4.21 0.69
N TRP A 30 2.26 -2.97 0.38
CA TRP A 30 3.22 -1.96 -0.07
C TRP A 30 2.80 -0.55 0.34
N VAL A 31 3.71 0.40 0.14
CA VAL A 31 3.51 1.82 0.38
C VAL A 31 3.80 2.57 -0.91
N GLN A 32 3.00 3.59 -1.21
CA GLN A 32 3.21 4.47 -2.36
C GLN A 32 2.77 5.91 -2.03
N GLY A 33 3.34 6.89 -2.74
CA GLY A 33 3.01 8.30 -2.52
C GLY A 33 1.71 8.77 -3.16
N GLN A 34 1.08 7.95 -4.01
CA GLN A 34 -0.15 8.31 -4.72
C GLN A 34 -1.37 7.59 -4.14
N LYS A 35 -2.53 8.25 -4.16
CA LYS A 35 -3.80 7.69 -3.66
C LYS A 35 -4.43 6.65 -4.59
N GLU A 36 -4.09 6.65 -5.87
CA GLU A 36 -4.54 5.63 -6.81
C GLU A 36 -3.77 4.32 -6.60
N ILE A 37 -4.47 3.21 -6.43
CA ILE A 37 -3.85 1.88 -6.30
C ILE A 37 -2.99 1.61 -7.54
N ARG A 38 -1.68 1.46 -7.32
CA ARG A 38 -0.71 1.04 -8.33
C ARG A 38 0.10 -0.12 -7.78
N ASN A 39 -0.46 -1.31 -7.92
CA ASN A 39 0.16 -2.54 -7.49
C ASN A 39 1.49 -2.75 -8.25
N PRO A 40 2.64 -2.82 -7.54
CA PRO A 40 3.93 -3.02 -8.18
C PRO A 40 4.17 -4.49 -8.57
N TYR A 41 3.29 -5.40 -8.15
CA TYR A 41 3.41 -6.83 -8.37
C TYR A 41 2.62 -7.28 -9.59
N TYR A 42 3.16 -8.25 -10.32
CA TYR A 42 2.51 -8.90 -11.47
C TYR A 42 2.17 -7.96 -12.65
N GLY A 43 2.84 -6.81 -12.73
CA GLY A 43 2.78 -5.90 -13.86
C GLY A 43 1.37 -5.34 -14.14
N LYS A 44 1.06 -5.14 -15.42
CA LYS A 44 -0.19 -4.47 -15.84
C LYS A 44 -1.46 -5.25 -15.48
N SER A 45 -1.37 -6.58 -15.37
CA SER A 45 -2.52 -7.46 -15.09
C SER A 45 -3.12 -7.22 -13.71
N MET A 46 -2.33 -6.73 -12.75
CA MET A 46 -2.77 -6.49 -11.38
C MET A 46 -2.61 -5.04 -10.94
N LEU A 47 -2.35 -4.11 -11.87
CA LEU A 47 -2.04 -2.71 -11.54
C LEU A 47 -3.06 -2.06 -10.59
N LYS A 48 -4.34 -2.44 -10.72
CA LYS A 48 -5.44 -1.97 -9.88
C LYS A 48 -5.89 -2.95 -8.77
N CYS A 49 -5.23 -4.10 -8.60
CA CYS A 49 -5.51 -5.00 -7.49
C CYS A 49 -4.97 -4.42 -6.19
N GLY A 50 -5.84 -4.27 -5.21
CA GLY A 50 -5.46 -3.97 -3.84
C GLY A 50 -6.55 -3.21 -3.13
N GLU A 51 -6.40 -3.10 -1.82
CA GLU A 51 -7.29 -2.36 -0.95
C GLU A 51 -6.44 -1.52 -0.01
N ALA A 52 -6.95 -0.35 0.38
CA ALA A 52 -6.31 0.51 1.36
C ALA A 52 -6.24 -0.21 2.72
N LEU A 53 -5.09 -0.07 3.40
CA LEU A 53 -4.78 -0.76 4.65
C LEU A 53 -5.19 -0.02 5.93
#